data_AF-A0A329MDP2-F1
#
_entry.id   AF-A0A329MDP2-F1
#
_cell.length_a   1.000
_cell.length_b   1.000
_cell.length_c   1.000
_cell.angle_alpha   90.00
_cell.angle_beta   90.00
_cell.angle_gamma   90.00
#
_symmetry.space_group_name_H-M   'P 1'
#
loop_
_entity.id
_entity.type
_entity.pdbx_description
1 polymer ?
#
loop_
_entity_poly.entity_id
_entity_poly.type
_entity_poly.pdbx_seq_one_letter_code
_entity_poly.pdbx_strand_id
1 'polypeptide(L)'
;MKSSVNAKTGMQSIERAETKPAVHSKLLKLLIALLLVLAWNVSSPGQAQKADAADKKVYEVTWATEDLATPMNWVQSRYFNNPQYKETRFENYGGTTPIPPGGVRETSFYMVYKEDGLYMFMQSNEEESDADGKLKPSSLEFYVQTGEGDLPYHQVIVPTDGENLEYYEWQTEYRHNRPFQGNIRVNSAQIPSGWGTVVVIPWEAVYDSIPLNGENWGFNMIRWSPTVSPTWGGNVHQPGRFNQLHFQPTAAEQRMEIQKHVLTEAWDSFQAKSAELGGYWLTNAATREPAFYNRYVLPLIVDGTANGAWMNRLESLNATELDKLYGHVDEWMELRYDVDDRRRQYVKRLLLGQEVMSAGAPGKPVLSGDNGHDTGLLDGNFNIRMDMWWGNNGTVYKLYENDALIDTRVLADHSPNAQSTVTAVTYKPNGVYRYYAELVNDAGTTRSDVLTVNVTQAAPGKPVLSHNNWDGDGSFAITMNMWWGVNGAEYRLYENGVLIDTQALTQATPQAQSAVTTIVQKPVGTYEYIAELVNYAGAVSSTKITVAVTRP
;
A
#
# COMPACT_ATOMS: atom_id res chain seq x y z
N MET A 1 76.05 35.42 4.78
CA MET A 1 76.57 36.68 5.36
C MET A 1 75.52 37.77 5.14
N LYS A 2 75.15 38.48 6.23
CA LYS A 2 74.22 39.64 6.32
C LYS A 2 72.74 39.33 6.00
N SER A 3 71.72 39.81 6.70
CA SER A 3 71.60 40.79 7.81
C SER A 3 70.17 40.73 8.41
N SER A 4 70.04 40.97 9.73
CA SER A 4 69.10 41.86 10.47
C SER A 4 67.60 41.97 10.03
N VAL A 5 66.53 42.10 10.82
CA VAL A 5 66.18 42.55 12.19
C VAL A 5 64.79 41.95 12.48
N ASN A 6 64.44 41.61 13.74
CA ASN A 6 63.07 41.32 14.13
C ASN A 6 62.75 41.93 15.51
N ALA A 7 61.58 42.54 15.67
CA ALA A 7 61.15 43.19 16.91
C ALA A 7 59.65 43.00 17.22
N LYS A 8 59.39 42.61 18.49
CA LYS A 8 58.21 42.85 19.36
C LYS A 8 56.87 42.22 18.93
N THR A 9 56.00 41.70 19.80
CA THR A 9 55.45 42.19 21.09
C THR A 9 54.71 40.97 21.75
N GLY A 10 54.74 40.68 23.05
CA GLY A 10 54.06 41.35 24.17
C GLY A 10 52.70 40.70 24.50
N MET A 11 52.62 39.86 25.54
CA MET A 11 51.33 39.34 26.08
C MET A 11 51.41 39.19 27.61
N GLN A 12 50.57 39.92 28.33
CA GLN A 12 50.29 39.76 29.76
C GLN A 12 48.76 39.79 30.01
N SER A 13 48.37 39.03 31.02
CA SER A 13 47.03 38.67 31.53
C SER A 13 46.20 39.82 32.13
N ILE A 14 44.87 39.84 31.92
CA ILE A 14 43.87 40.51 32.78
C ILE A 14 42.55 39.70 32.83
N GLU A 15 41.97 39.69 34.03
CA GLU A 15 40.74 39.07 34.55
C GLU A 15 39.45 39.30 33.74
N ARG A 16 38.53 38.32 33.81
CA ARG A 16 37.13 38.44 33.36
C ARG A 16 36.26 39.03 34.48
N ALA A 17 35.70 40.21 34.23
CA ALA A 17 34.53 40.73 34.93
C ALA A 17 33.24 40.22 34.26
N GLU A 18 32.29 39.75 35.06
CA GLU A 18 30.94 39.38 34.65
C GLU A 18 30.08 40.62 34.34
N THR A 19 29.40 40.62 33.18
CA THR A 19 28.27 41.52 32.90
C THR A 19 27.11 40.76 32.26
N LYS A 20 25.95 40.78 32.92
CA LYS A 20 24.65 40.19 32.53
C LYS A 20 24.09 40.77 31.20
N PRO A 21 23.42 39.98 30.34
CA PRO A 21 22.54 40.50 29.30
C PRO A 21 21.07 40.08 29.52
N ALA A 22 20.22 41.01 29.97
CA ALA A 22 18.76 40.79 30.07
C ALA A 22 17.92 41.74 29.17
N VAL A 23 18.55 42.55 28.32
CA VAL A 23 17.83 43.57 27.53
C VAL A 23 17.78 43.26 26.02
N HIS A 24 18.69 42.42 25.49
CA HIS A 24 18.71 42.07 24.07
C HIS A 24 17.63 41.04 23.64
N SER A 25 17.03 40.30 24.59
CA SER A 25 16.02 39.28 24.27
C SER A 25 14.65 39.85 23.89
N LYS A 26 14.30 41.07 24.31
CA LYS A 26 12.96 41.64 24.06
C LYS A 26 12.86 42.33 22.70
N LEU A 27 13.91 43.05 22.27
CA LEU A 27 13.94 43.67 20.93
C LEU A 27 14.03 42.62 19.82
N LEU A 28 14.79 41.54 20.01
CA LEU A 28 14.88 40.46 19.02
C LEU A 28 13.55 39.72 18.85
N LYS A 29 12.81 39.50 19.94
CA LYS A 29 11.46 38.90 19.89
C LYS A 29 10.42 39.82 19.24
N LEU A 30 10.55 41.15 19.42
CA LEU A 30 9.66 42.11 18.76
C LEU A 30 9.96 42.21 17.25
N LEU A 31 11.23 42.10 16.83
CA LEU A 31 11.63 42.12 15.42
C LEU A 31 11.19 40.84 14.69
N ILE A 32 11.29 39.68 15.34
CA ILE A 32 10.81 38.39 14.81
C ILE A 32 9.28 38.38 14.70
N ALA A 33 8.57 38.94 15.69
CA ALA A 33 7.12 39.08 15.62
C ALA A 33 6.66 40.04 14.50
N LEU A 34 7.39 41.13 14.25
CA LEU A 34 7.07 42.06 13.15
C LEU A 34 7.36 41.44 11.77
N LEU A 35 8.43 40.64 11.65
CA LEU A 35 8.73 39.88 10.42
C LEU A 35 7.71 38.76 10.16
N LEU A 36 7.14 38.13 11.20
CA LEU A 36 6.06 37.16 11.08
C LEU A 36 4.72 37.80 10.68
N VAL A 37 4.43 39.03 11.13
CA VAL A 37 3.21 39.77 10.74
C VAL A 37 3.33 40.38 9.33
N LEU A 38 4.54 40.72 8.88
CA LEU A 38 4.81 41.12 7.49
C LEU A 38 4.82 39.90 6.55
N ALA A 39 5.29 38.72 6.99
CA ALA A 39 5.19 37.48 6.23
C ALA A 39 3.75 36.98 6.05
N TRP A 40 2.81 37.38 6.92
CA TRP A 40 1.37 37.12 6.75
C TRP A 40 0.66 38.06 5.76
N ASN A 41 1.30 39.16 5.32
CA ASN A 41 0.74 40.06 4.31
C ASN A 41 1.50 40.01 2.97
N VAL A 42 2.44 39.07 2.81
CA VAL A 42 3.02 38.74 1.50
C VAL A 42 2.35 37.47 1.01
N SER A 43 1.30 37.66 0.21
CA SER A 43 0.67 36.66 -0.66
C SER A 43 0.46 35.27 -0.05
N SER A 44 -0.68 35.09 0.63
CA SER A 44 -1.30 33.77 0.75
C SER A 44 -1.32 33.08 -0.63
N PRO A 45 -0.90 31.81 -0.76
CA PRO A 45 -0.86 31.08 -2.04
C PRO A 45 -2.19 31.14 -2.83
N GLY A 46 -3.31 31.23 -2.11
CA GLY A 46 -4.65 31.33 -2.69
C GLY A 46 -5.01 32.65 -3.40
N GLN A 47 -4.22 33.72 -3.30
CA GLN A 47 -4.46 34.96 -4.06
C GLN A 47 -3.78 34.96 -5.43
N ALA A 48 -2.62 34.32 -5.58
CA ALA A 48 -1.94 34.15 -6.87
C ALA A 48 -2.66 33.10 -7.74
N GLN A 49 -3.07 31.97 -7.15
CA GLN A 49 -3.88 30.94 -7.84
C GLN A 49 -5.22 31.47 -8.37
N LYS A 50 -5.87 32.41 -7.66
CA LYS A 50 -7.15 32.99 -8.10
C LYS A 50 -7.03 33.93 -9.30
N ALA A 51 -5.87 34.54 -9.53
CA ALA A 51 -5.65 35.46 -10.65
C ALA A 51 -5.35 34.71 -11.96
N ASP A 52 -4.64 33.58 -11.90
CA ASP A 52 -4.34 32.71 -13.07
C ASP A 52 -5.53 31.84 -13.51
N ALA A 53 -6.53 31.63 -12.64
CA ALA A 53 -7.69 30.78 -12.91
C ALA A 53 -8.81 31.48 -13.70
N ALA A 54 -8.84 32.81 -13.77
CA ALA A 54 -10.01 33.55 -14.26
C ALA A 54 -10.32 33.35 -15.76
N ASP A 55 -9.33 32.96 -16.58
CA ASP A 55 -9.47 32.80 -18.04
C ASP A 55 -9.30 31.34 -18.52
N LYS A 56 -9.17 30.37 -17.61
CA LYS A 56 -8.98 28.95 -17.97
C LYS A 56 -10.31 28.23 -18.18
N LYS A 57 -10.36 27.35 -19.19
CA LYS A 57 -11.47 26.39 -19.30
C LYS A 57 -11.32 25.34 -18.20
N VAL A 58 -12.45 24.90 -17.65
CA VAL A 58 -12.52 23.83 -16.66
C VAL A 58 -13.41 22.72 -17.22
N TYR A 59 -12.93 21.49 -17.16
CA TYR A 59 -13.70 20.28 -17.44
C TYR A 59 -13.89 19.49 -16.13
N GLU A 60 -15.13 19.09 -15.86
CA GLU A 60 -15.50 18.35 -14.65
C GLU A 60 -15.32 16.84 -14.89
N VAL A 61 -14.34 16.24 -14.22
CA VAL A 61 -14.09 14.80 -14.25
C VAL A 61 -14.89 14.13 -13.15
N THR A 62 -15.82 13.25 -13.53
CA THR A 62 -16.76 12.61 -12.61
C THR A 62 -16.49 11.12 -12.46
N TRP A 63 -16.98 10.52 -11.37
CA TRP A 63 -16.87 9.08 -11.14
C TRP A 63 -17.74 8.27 -12.10
N ALA A 64 -17.20 7.16 -12.61
CA ALA A 64 -17.93 6.20 -13.43
C ALA A 64 -17.81 4.76 -12.89
N THR A 65 -18.81 3.94 -13.20
CA THR A 65 -18.81 2.50 -12.90
C THR A 65 -19.01 1.65 -14.16
N GLU A 66 -19.19 2.28 -15.32
CA GLU A 66 -19.35 1.59 -16.61
C GLU A 66 -17.97 1.13 -17.13
N ASP A 67 -17.95 0.03 -17.87
CA ASP A 67 -16.77 -0.33 -18.66
C ASP A 67 -16.62 0.67 -19.81
N LEU A 68 -15.48 1.34 -19.86
CA LEU A 68 -15.17 2.43 -20.78
C LEU A 68 -13.78 2.23 -21.43
N ALA A 69 -13.31 0.98 -21.48
CA ALA A 69 -11.97 0.62 -21.96
C ALA A 69 -11.79 0.75 -23.49
N THR A 70 -12.87 0.76 -24.27
CA THR A 70 -12.79 0.86 -25.74
C THR A 70 -13.63 2.01 -26.30
N PRO A 71 -13.29 2.54 -27.49
CA PRO A 71 -14.09 3.58 -28.16
C PRO A 71 -15.57 3.21 -28.31
N MET A 72 -15.89 1.95 -28.61
CA MET A 72 -17.28 1.54 -28.76
C MET A 72 -18.03 1.43 -27.42
N ASN A 73 -17.34 1.13 -26.32
CA ASN A 73 -17.97 1.20 -24.99
C ASN A 73 -18.43 2.62 -24.69
N TRP A 74 -17.60 3.63 -24.99
CA TRP A 74 -18.00 5.03 -24.86
C TRP A 74 -19.20 5.36 -25.73
N VAL A 75 -19.19 5.02 -27.01
CA VAL A 75 -20.31 5.28 -27.94
C VAL A 75 -21.63 4.69 -27.45
N GLN A 76 -21.58 3.57 -26.73
CA GLN A 76 -22.75 2.87 -26.17
C GLN A 76 -23.12 3.32 -24.75
N SER A 77 -22.25 4.09 -24.09
CA SER A 77 -22.42 4.55 -22.71
C SER A 77 -23.44 5.68 -22.59
N ARG A 78 -23.87 5.97 -21.35
CA ARG A 78 -24.71 7.14 -21.06
C ARG A 78 -24.01 8.50 -21.23
N TYR A 79 -22.67 8.49 -21.36
CA TYR A 79 -21.87 9.71 -21.45
C TYR A 79 -21.83 10.26 -22.88
N PHE A 80 -21.85 9.39 -23.89
CA PHE A 80 -21.66 9.81 -25.28
C PHE A 80 -22.84 10.62 -25.81
N ASN A 81 -22.52 11.73 -26.49
CA ASN A 81 -23.49 12.74 -26.95
C ASN A 81 -24.39 13.34 -25.87
N ASN A 82 -24.03 13.18 -24.60
CA ASN A 82 -24.68 13.90 -23.50
C ASN A 82 -23.96 15.25 -23.28
N PRO A 83 -24.63 16.41 -23.48
CA PRO A 83 -24.02 17.73 -23.34
C PRO A 83 -23.44 18.03 -21.96
N GLN A 84 -23.86 17.29 -20.92
CA GLN A 84 -23.28 17.40 -19.58
C GLN A 84 -21.82 16.93 -19.52
N TYR A 85 -21.47 15.92 -20.32
CA TYR A 85 -20.15 15.28 -20.30
C TYR A 85 -19.31 15.58 -21.54
N LYS A 86 -19.95 16.00 -22.64
CA LYS A 86 -19.29 16.28 -23.91
C LYS A 86 -18.66 17.67 -23.90
N GLU A 87 -17.34 17.74 -23.96
CA GLU A 87 -16.63 18.99 -24.17
C GLU A 87 -16.48 19.30 -25.66
N THR A 88 -16.94 20.48 -26.07
CA THR A 88 -16.89 20.93 -27.47
C THR A 88 -16.37 22.36 -27.63
N ARG A 89 -15.91 23.01 -26.56
CA ARG A 89 -15.41 24.40 -26.57
C ARG A 89 -14.00 24.48 -27.16
N PHE A 90 -13.86 24.15 -28.44
CA PHE A 90 -12.59 24.22 -29.18
C PHE A 90 -12.45 25.53 -29.96
N GLU A 91 -11.22 25.89 -30.28
CA GLU A 91 -10.86 27.00 -31.16
C GLU A 91 -9.84 26.56 -32.21
N ASN A 92 -9.64 27.35 -33.26
CA ASN A 92 -8.60 27.04 -34.26
C ASN A 92 -7.20 27.39 -33.73
N TYR A 93 -6.26 26.46 -33.86
CA TYR A 93 -4.85 26.69 -33.54
C TYR A 93 -4.27 27.89 -34.31
N GLY A 94 -3.44 28.69 -33.65
CA GLY A 94 -2.88 29.92 -34.20
C GLY A 94 -3.87 31.12 -34.27
N GLY A 95 -5.13 30.92 -33.86
CA GLY A 95 -6.13 31.96 -33.68
C GLY A 95 -6.92 31.77 -32.39
N THR A 96 -7.90 32.65 -32.13
CA THR A 96 -8.83 32.54 -30.99
C THR A 96 -10.28 32.35 -31.45
N THR A 97 -10.47 31.99 -32.73
CA THR A 97 -11.80 31.81 -33.32
C THR A 97 -12.41 30.51 -32.81
N PRO A 98 -13.54 30.55 -32.07
CA PRO A 98 -14.22 29.35 -31.60
C PRO A 98 -14.75 28.51 -32.77
N ILE A 99 -14.71 27.19 -32.61
CA ILE A 99 -15.28 26.23 -33.56
C ILE A 99 -16.66 25.83 -33.04
N PRO A 100 -17.75 26.06 -33.80
CA PRO A 100 -19.08 25.63 -33.39
C PRO A 100 -19.19 24.10 -33.24
N PRO A 101 -19.91 23.60 -32.23
CA PRO A 101 -20.19 22.16 -32.11
C PRO A 101 -21.10 21.65 -33.23
N GLY A 102 -21.08 20.34 -33.48
CA GLY A 102 -21.97 19.62 -34.39
C GLY A 102 -21.53 19.55 -35.86
N GLY A 103 -20.32 19.99 -36.19
CA GLY A 103 -19.78 19.92 -37.55
C GLY A 103 -19.31 18.52 -37.98
N VAL A 104 -19.16 18.30 -39.29
CA VAL A 104 -18.64 17.06 -39.90
C VAL A 104 -17.21 16.71 -39.48
N ARG A 105 -16.45 17.70 -39.00
CA ARG A 105 -15.11 17.56 -38.42
C ARG A 105 -15.06 17.96 -36.93
N GLU A 106 -16.18 17.81 -36.21
CA GLU A 106 -16.21 18.06 -34.76
C GLU A 106 -15.12 17.25 -34.04
N THR A 107 -14.39 17.95 -33.18
CA THR A 107 -13.53 17.36 -32.16
C THR A 107 -14.20 17.57 -30.81
N SER A 108 -14.29 16.51 -30.03
CA SER A 108 -14.82 16.60 -28.67
C SER A 108 -14.13 15.59 -27.77
N PHE A 109 -14.25 15.77 -26.46
CA PHE A 109 -13.78 14.77 -25.52
C PHE A 109 -14.70 14.61 -24.32
N TYR A 110 -14.47 13.50 -23.62
CA TYR A 110 -15.16 13.08 -22.40
C TYR A 110 -14.10 12.53 -21.44
N MET A 111 -14.22 12.80 -20.15
CA MET A 111 -13.33 12.22 -19.15
C MET A 111 -14.09 11.83 -17.90
N VAL A 112 -13.78 10.64 -17.39
CA VAL A 112 -14.30 10.13 -16.13
C VAL A 112 -13.17 9.44 -15.39
N TYR A 113 -13.33 9.25 -14.09
CA TYR A 113 -12.38 8.49 -13.29
C TYR A 113 -13.06 7.30 -12.61
N LYS A 114 -12.28 6.24 -12.39
CA LYS A 114 -12.72 4.95 -11.85
C LYS A 114 -11.82 4.52 -10.70
N GLU A 115 -12.09 3.35 -10.14
CA GLU A 115 -11.25 2.69 -9.14
C GLU A 115 -9.81 2.45 -9.64
N ASP A 116 -9.61 2.36 -10.95
CA ASP A 116 -8.35 1.95 -11.58
C ASP A 116 -7.67 3.01 -12.46
N GLY A 117 -8.27 4.20 -12.65
CA GLY A 117 -7.60 5.25 -13.42
C GLY A 117 -8.50 6.38 -13.90
N LEU A 118 -7.86 7.33 -14.59
CA LEU A 118 -8.52 8.35 -15.40
C LEU A 118 -8.74 7.80 -16.81
N TYR A 119 -9.99 7.84 -17.26
CA TYR A 119 -10.42 7.41 -18.59
C TYR A 119 -10.78 8.65 -19.42
N MET A 120 -10.11 8.79 -20.56
CA MET A 120 -10.30 9.90 -21.48
C MET A 120 -10.76 9.34 -22.82
N PHE A 121 -11.84 9.88 -23.37
CA PHE A 121 -12.31 9.54 -24.71
C PHE A 121 -12.32 10.77 -25.58
N MET A 122 -11.59 10.71 -26.69
CA MET A 122 -11.46 11.78 -27.66
C MET A 122 -12.16 11.35 -28.95
N GLN A 123 -13.24 12.06 -29.30
CA GLN A 123 -13.99 11.88 -30.53
C GLN A 123 -13.43 12.81 -31.61
N SER A 124 -13.07 12.21 -32.73
CA SER A 124 -12.51 12.86 -33.91
C SER A 124 -13.39 12.57 -35.12
N ASN A 125 -14.40 13.40 -35.38
CA ASN A 125 -15.25 13.17 -36.54
C ASN A 125 -14.43 13.30 -37.83
N GLU A 126 -14.65 12.36 -38.75
CA GLU A 126 -13.96 12.25 -40.02
C GLU A 126 -14.88 11.59 -41.03
N GLU A 127 -15.10 12.27 -42.17
CA GLU A 127 -15.92 11.78 -43.27
C GLU A 127 -15.07 11.43 -44.51
N GLU A 128 -13.81 11.87 -44.55
CA GLU A 128 -12.94 11.59 -45.67
C GLU A 128 -12.28 10.22 -45.49
N SER A 129 -12.33 9.43 -46.55
CA SER A 129 -11.57 8.18 -46.67
C SER A 129 -10.46 8.32 -47.70
N ASP A 130 -9.46 7.44 -47.60
CA ASP A 130 -8.49 7.17 -48.65
C ASP A 130 -9.12 6.37 -49.81
N ALA A 131 -8.30 6.02 -50.80
CA ALA A 131 -8.73 5.30 -51.99
C ALA A 131 -9.28 3.88 -51.70
N ASP A 132 -8.90 3.30 -50.56
CA ASP A 132 -9.33 1.96 -50.12
C ASP A 132 -10.55 2.02 -49.20
N GLY A 133 -11.09 3.23 -48.96
CA GLY A 133 -12.26 3.45 -48.11
C GLY A 133 -11.94 3.55 -46.61
N LYS A 134 -10.67 3.46 -46.20
CA LYS A 134 -10.27 3.67 -44.80
C LYS A 134 -10.33 5.17 -44.48
N LEU A 135 -10.92 5.53 -43.34
CA LEU A 135 -10.96 6.93 -42.90
C LEU A 135 -9.54 7.50 -42.85
N LYS A 136 -9.39 8.75 -43.31
CA LYS A 136 -8.10 9.44 -43.24
C LYS A 136 -7.69 9.60 -41.77
N PRO A 137 -6.45 9.29 -41.40
CA PRO A 137 -5.98 9.52 -40.05
C PRO A 137 -5.76 11.02 -39.80
N SER A 138 -5.92 11.41 -38.55
CA SER A 138 -5.45 12.67 -37.98
C SER A 138 -4.58 12.36 -36.77
N SER A 139 -3.94 13.35 -36.16
CA SER A 139 -3.17 13.12 -34.93
C SER A 139 -3.77 13.91 -33.78
N LEU A 140 -4.01 13.23 -32.66
CA LEU A 140 -4.35 13.84 -31.38
C LEU A 140 -3.07 14.07 -30.61
N GLU A 141 -2.79 15.31 -30.25
CA GLU A 141 -1.68 15.66 -29.36
C GLU A 141 -2.26 16.21 -28.07
N PHE A 142 -1.91 15.60 -26.94
CA PHE A 142 -2.43 16.00 -25.65
C PHE A 142 -1.32 16.16 -24.61
N TYR A 143 -1.62 16.98 -23.61
CA TYR A 143 -0.72 17.36 -22.54
C TYR A 143 -1.41 17.16 -21.21
N VAL A 144 -0.76 16.48 -20.27
CA VAL A 144 -1.27 16.26 -18.92
C VAL A 144 -0.22 16.67 -17.90
N GLN A 145 -0.58 17.53 -16.97
CA GLN A 145 0.18 17.83 -15.76
C GLN A 145 -0.57 17.21 -14.57
N THR A 146 0.00 16.16 -13.98
CA THR A 146 -0.63 15.38 -12.90
C THR A 146 -0.32 16.03 -11.55
N GLY A 147 -1.36 16.46 -10.84
CA GLY A 147 -1.24 17.20 -9.57
C GLY A 147 -1.16 18.72 -9.74
N GLU A 148 -0.83 19.41 -8.64
CA GLU A 148 -0.76 20.87 -8.57
C GLU A 148 0.67 21.39 -8.36
N GLY A 149 0.98 22.57 -8.88
CA GLY A 149 2.26 23.26 -8.70
C GLY A 149 3.12 23.28 -9.96
N ASP A 150 4.43 23.45 -9.80
CA ASP A 150 5.41 23.48 -10.89
C ASP A 150 5.91 22.05 -11.20
N LEU A 151 4.98 21.18 -11.57
CA LEU A 151 5.24 19.78 -11.89
C LEU A 151 5.52 19.58 -13.40
N PRO A 152 6.31 18.56 -13.78
CA PRO A 152 6.39 18.11 -15.17
C PRO A 152 5.02 17.91 -15.82
N TYR A 153 4.99 18.00 -17.14
CA TYR A 153 3.85 17.57 -17.94
C TYR A 153 4.30 16.50 -18.93
N HIS A 154 3.38 15.58 -19.23
CA HIS A 154 3.54 14.58 -20.26
C HIS A 154 2.91 15.08 -21.55
N GLN A 155 3.55 14.79 -22.68
CA GLN A 155 3.00 15.00 -24.01
C GLN A 155 2.94 13.67 -24.74
N VAL A 156 1.80 13.40 -25.35
CA VAL A 156 1.60 12.21 -26.19
C VAL A 156 0.95 12.61 -27.49
N ILE A 157 1.46 12.08 -28.60
CA ILE A 157 0.83 12.19 -29.91
C ILE A 157 0.30 10.81 -30.29
N VAL A 158 -1.01 10.76 -30.53
CA VAL A 158 -1.77 9.57 -30.90
C VAL A 158 -2.35 9.76 -32.29
N PRO A 159 -1.77 9.12 -33.31
CA PRO A 159 -2.44 8.97 -34.59
C PRO A 159 -3.78 8.25 -34.40
N THR A 160 -4.85 8.75 -35.04
CA THR A 160 -6.21 8.25 -34.80
C THR A 160 -6.45 6.86 -35.34
N ASP A 161 -5.58 6.35 -36.21
CA ASP A 161 -5.58 4.94 -36.62
C ASP A 161 -4.85 4.02 -35.64
N GLY A 162 -4.27 4.58 -34.57
CA GLY A 162 -3.64 3.85 -33.47
C GLY A 162 -2.21 3.41 -33.72
N GLU A 163 -1.62 3.74 -34.87
CA GLU A 163 -0.25 3.36 -35.21
C GLU A 163 0.75 4.43 -34.76
N ASN A 164 2.00 4.04 -34.47
CA ASN A 164 3.11 4.97 -34.21
C ASN A 164 2.87 6.03 -33.12
N LEU A 165 2.43 5.61 -31.93
CA LEU A 165 2.33 6.52 -30.79
C LEU A 165 3.67 7.15 -30.46
N GLU A 166 3.67 8.45 -30.23
CA GLU A 166 4.86 9.22 -29.86
C GLU A 166 4.70 9.76 -28.43
N TYR A 167 5.72 9.53 -27.62
CA TYR A 167 5.80 10.00 -26.24
C TYR A 167 6.94 11.01 -26.14
N TYR A 168 6.64 12.17 -25.56
CA TYR A 168 7.62 13.25 -25.37
C TYR A 168 7.76 13.53 -23.88
N GLU A 169 8.78 12.92 -23.29
CA GLU A 169 9.12 13.08 -21.88
C GLU A 169 10.11 14.25 -21.72
N TRP A 170 9.56 15.44 -21.48
CA TRP A 170 10.35 16.68 -21.39
C TRP A 170 11.23 16.75 -20.14
N GLN A 171 10.99 15.90 -19.16
CA GLN A 171 11.80 15.75 -17.96
C GLN A 171 12.32 14.33 -17.85
N THR A 172 13.50 14.18 -17.24
CA THR A 172 14.06 12.87 -16.95
C THR A 172 13.16 12.12 -15.99
N GLU A 173 13.01 10.82 -16.20
CA GLU A 173 12.31 9.92 -15.28
C GLU A 173 12.94 10.00 -13.88
N TYR A 174 12.10 10.13 -12.86
CA TYR A 174 12.48 10.00 -11.46
C TYR A 174 11.29 9.50 -10.62
N ARG A 175 11.54 9.28 -9.33
CA ARG A 175 10.63 8.72 -8.33
C ARG A 175 9.19 9.29 -8.34
N HIS A 176 9.02 10.55 -8.75
CA HIS A 176 7.72 11.25 -8.82
C HIS A 176 7.42 11.81 -10.22
N ASN A 177 7.99 11.18 -11.25
CA ASN A 177 7.76 11.50 -12.65
C ASN A 177 8.01 10.24 -13.48
N ARG A 178 7.02 9.36 -13.53
CA ARG A 178 7.06 8.18 -14.41
C ARG A 178 6.66 8.56 -15.82
N PRO A 179 7.37 8.05 -16.83
CA PRO A 179 7.00 8.30 -18.22
C PRO A 179 5.63 7.70 -18.52
N PHE A 180 4.86 8.34 -19.39
CA PHE A 180 3.63 7.74 -19.92
C PHE A 180 3.94 6.56 -20.84
N GLN A 181 5.11 6.58 -21.49
CA GLN A 181 5.55 5.45 -22.32
C GLN A 181 5.62 4.16 -21.49
N GLY A 182 4.75 3.19 -21.83
CA GLY A 182 4.66 1.91 -21.14
C GLY A 182 3.81 1.90 -19.87
N ASN A 183 3.33 3.06 -19.40
CA ASN A 183 2.53 3.18 -18.17
C ASN A 183 1.09 3.68 -18.42
N ILE A 184 0.72 4.02 -19.66
CA ILE A 184 -0.66 4.33 -20.03
C ILE A 184 -1.19 3.37 -21.09
N ARG A 185 -2.51 3.27 -21.19
CA ARG A 185 -3.20 2.45 -22.19
C ARG A 185 -3.84 3.36 -23.23
N VAL A 186 -3.63 3.07 -24.51
CA VAL A 186 -4.27 3.82 -25.61
C VAL A 186 -4.94 2.85 -26.58
N ASN A 187 -6.18 3.14 -26.93
CA ASN A 187 -6.99 2.33 -27.85
C ASN A 187 -7.74 3.24 -28.81
N SER A 188 -7.34 3.22 -30.09
CA SER A 188 -8.01 3.96 -31.16
C SER A 188 -8.75 3.02 -32.09
N ALA A 189 -9.98 3.37 -32.46
CA ALA A 189 -10.78 2.60 -33.40
C ALA A 189 -11.74 3.52 -34.17
N GLN A 190 -12.24 3.03 -35.31
CA GLN A 190 -13.33 3.70 -36.01
C GLN A 190 -14.61 3.61 -35.20
N ILE A 191 -15.35 4.72 -35.16
CA ILE A 191 -16.68 4.86 -34.58
C ILE A 191 -17.63 5.41 -35.66
N PRO A 192 -18.96 5.38 -35.47
CA PRO A 192 -19.90 5.78 -36.54
C PRO A 192 -19.68 7.17 -37.13
N SER A 193 -19.10 8.11 -36.37
CA SER A 193 -18.87 9.50 -36.80
C SER A 193 -17.44 9.77 -37.29
N GLY A 194 -16.53 8.80 -37.23
CA GLY A 194 -15.10 9.01 -37.54
C GLY A 194 -14.20 8.11 -36.71
N TRP A 195 -13.26 8.71 -35.98
CA TRP A 195 -12.35 8.03 -35.08
C TRP A 195 -12.70 8.30 -33.61
N GLY A 196 -12.53 7.28 -32.78
CA GLY A 196 -12.58 7.38 -31.33
C GLY A 196 -11.28 6.87 -30.72
N THR A 197 -10.72 7.63 -29.78
CA THR A 197 -9.48 7.29 -29.07
C THR A 197 -9.74 7.29 -27.58
N VAL A 198 -9.52 6.15 -26.93
CA VAL A 198 -9.51 6.01 -25.48
C VAL A 198 -8.07 6.06 -24.99
N VAL A 199 -7.81 6.92 -24.01
CA VAL A 199 -6.58 6.95 -23.23
C VAL A 199 -6.95 6.65 -21.78
N VAL A 200 -6.27 5.69 -21.17
CA VAL A 200 -6.39 5.40 -19.74
C VAL A 200 -5.06 5.68 -19.08
N ILE A 201 -5.07 6.57 -18.09
CA ILE A 201 -3.96 6.81 -17.17
C ILE A 201 -4.29 6.03 -15.89
N PRO A 202 -3.67 4.86 -15.68
CA PRO A 202 -3.90 4.08 -14.48
C PRO A 202 -3.39 4.80 -13.24
N TRP A 203 -3.96 4.52 -12.07
CA TRP A 203 -3.56 5.21 -10.84
C TRP A 203 -2.15 4.88 -10.39
N GLU A 204 -1.65 3.67 -10.65
CA GLU A 204 -0.29 3.26 -10.35
C GLU A 204 0.76 4.06 -11.14
N ALA A 205 0.41 4.61 -12.31
CA ALA A 205 1.30 5.49 -13.06
C ALA A 205 1.52 6.84 -12.35
N VAL A 206 0.55 7.28 -11.55
CA VAL A 206 0.44 8.62 -10.94
C VAL A 206 0.03 8.58 -9.46
N TYR A 207 0.37 7.48 -8.77
CA TYR A 207 -0.10 7.13 -7.42
C TYR A 207 0.14 8.22 -6.36
N ASP A 208 1.12 9.09 -6.58
CA ASP A 208 1.51 10.21 -5.72
C ASP A 208 0.74 11.51 -5.99
N SER A 209 -0.13 11.51 -7.02
CA SER A 209 -0.89 12.69 -7.47
C SER A 209 -2.38 12.40 -7.74
N ILE A 210 -2.91 11.29 -7.21
CA ILE A 210 -4.33 10.92 -7.36
C ILE A 210 -5.23 12.02 -6.76
N PRO A 211 -6.16 12.60 -7.53
CA PRO A 211 -6.95 13.76 -7.13
C PRO A 211 -8.20 13.36 -6.33
N LEU A 212 -7.99 12.87 -5.09
CA LEU A 212 -9.06 12.33 -4.24
C LEU A 212 -9.93 13.40 -3.55
N ASN A 213 -9.46 14.64 -3.42
CA ASN A 213 -10.11 15.72 -2.67
C ASN A 213 -10.63 16.87 -3.55
N GLY A 214 -10.70 16.65 -4.86
CA GLY A 214 -11.11 17.65 -5.84
C GLY A 214 -9.99 18.59 -6.28
N GLU A 215 -8.76 18.07 -6.29
CA GLU A 215 -7.60 18.72 -6.88
C GLU A 215 -7.79 18.92 -8.39
N ASN A 216 -7.05 19.86 -8.95
CA ASN A 216 -7.03 20.11 -10.39
C ASN A 216 -5.78 19.50 -11.03
N TRP A 217 -5.94 18.98 -12.24
CA TRP A 217 -4.82 18.67 -13.13
C TRP A 217 -4.78 19.63 -14.31
N GLY A 218 -3.58 19.91 -14.82
CA GLY A 218 -3.42 20.70 -16.04
C GLY A 218 -3.68 19.84 -17.27
N PHE A 219 -4.50 20.31 -18.20
CA PHE A 219 -4.76 19.61 -19.45
C PHE A 219 -4.85 20.54 -20.65
N ASN A 220 -4.33 20.08 -21.79
CA ASN A 220 -4.58 20.68 -23.08
C ASN A 220 -4.57 19.60 -24.17
N MET A 221 -5.24 19.86 -25.28
CA MET A 221 -5.16 19.01 -26.46
C MET A 221 -5.33 19.81 -27.74
N ILE A 222 -4.75 19.28 -28.80
CA ILE A 222 -4.93 19.70 -30.18
C ILE A 222 -5.15 18.49 -31.07
N ARG A 223 -6.03 18.61 -32.06
CA ARG A 223 -6.15 17.65 -33.15
C ARG A 223 -5.52 18.24 -34.41
N TRP A 224 -4.51 17.59 -34.95
CA TRP A 224 -3.94 17.88 -36.25
C TRP A 224 -4.74 17.15 -37.32
N SER A 225 -5.77 17.81 -37.86
CA SER A 225 -6.51 17.30 -39.02
C SER A 225 -6.06 18.00 -40.31
N PRO A 226 -6.31 17.42 -41.49
CA PRO A 226 -5.84 17.98 -42.76
C PRO A 226 -6.33 19.40 -43.08
N THR A 227 -7.48 19.82 -42.53
CA THR A 227 -8.16 21.07 -42.92
C THR A 227 -8.33 22.06 -41.78
N VAL A 228 -8.46 21.58 -40.54
CA VAL A 228 -8.61 22.39 -39.34
C VAL A 228 -7.75 21.81 -38.22
N SER A 229 -7.25 22.67 -37.33
CA SER A 229 -6.50 22.24 -36.14
C SER A 229 -7.22 22.68 -34.87
N PRO A 230 -8.27 21.96 -34.43
CA PRO A 230 -9.00 22.29 -33.19
C PRO A 230 -8.09 22.12 -31.97
N THR A 231 -8.02 23.14 -31.13
CA THR A 231 -7.30 23.15 -29.85
C THR A 231 -8.21 23.54 -28.69
N TRP A 232 -8.01 22.96 -27.51
CA TRP A 232 -8.77 23.31 -26.32
C TRP A 232 -8.14 24.48 -25.54
N GLY A 233 -6.81 24.61 -25.55
CA GLY A 233 -6.03 25.59 -24.77
C GLY A 233 -5.11 26.49 -25.60
N GLY A 234 -5.38 26.61 -26.90
CA GLY A 234 -4.63 27.50 -27.80
C GLY A 234 -3.32 26.89 -28.26
N ASN A 235 -2.19 27.51 -27.91
CA ASN A 235 -0.86 27.13 -28.40
C ASN A 235 -0.28 25.90 -27.69
N VAL A 236 0.58 25.17 -28.39
CA VAL A 236 1.36 24.03 -27.87
C VAL A 236 2.52 24.51 -26.99
N HIS A 237 2.98 23.65 -26.06
CA HIS A 237 4.12 23.89 -25.16
C HIS A 237 4.04 25.18 -24.32
N GLN A 238 2.83 25.57 -23.89
CA GLN A 238 2.63 26.70 -22.97
C GLN A 238 1.92 26.23 -21.70
N PRO A 239 2.63 25.56 -20.75
CA PRO A 239 2.01 24.98 -19.54
C PRO A 239 1.21 25.99 -18.72
N GLY A 240 1.64 27.25 -18.66
CA GLY A 240 0.88 28.32 -18.00
C GLY A 240 -0.54 28.52 -18.55
N ARG A 241 -0.78 28.14 -19.81
CA ARG A 241 -2.09 28.19 -20.49
C ARG A 241 -2.87 26.88 -20.45
N PHE A 242 -2.33 25.82 -19.83
CA PHE A 242 -3.11 24.61 -19.66
C PHE A 242 -4.39 24.93 -18.89
N ASN A 243 -5.49 24.44 -19.45
CA ASN A 243 -6.80 24.45 -18.83
C ASN A 243 -6.83 23.41 -17.70
N GLN A 244 -7.97 23.28 -17.02
CA GLN A 244 -8.06 22.47 -15.81
C GLN A 244 -9.01 21.29 -16.00
N LEU A 245 -8.57 20.11 -15.56
CA LEU A 245 -9.44 19.01 -15.20
C LEU A 245 -9.73 19.14 -13.71
N HIS A 246 -10.97 19.48 -13.37
CA HIS A 246 -11.43 19.52 -11.98
C HIS A 246 -12.04 18.17 -11.63
N PHE A 247 -11.45 17.45 -10.68
CA PHE A 247 -11.97 16.15 -10.27
C PHE A 247 -13.08 16.33 -9.25
N GLN A 248 -14.16 15.57 -9.40
CA GLN A 248 -15.17 15.48 -8.36
C GLN A 248 -14.55 14.86 -7.10
N PRO A 249 -14.71 15.47 -5.90
CA PRO A 249 -14.25 14.86 -4.66
C PRO A 249 -14.81 13.44 -4.46
N THR A 250 -13.94 12.52 -4.04
CA THR A 250 -14.31 11.12 -3.85
C THR A 250 -15.19 10.93 -2.61
N ALA A 251 -16.27 10.15 -2.75
CA ALA A 251 -16.99 9.60 -1.60
C ALA A 251 -16.10 8.59 -0.86
N ALA A 252 -16.42 8.29 0.39
CA ALA A 252 -15.61 7.39 1.23
C ALA A 252 -15.46 6.00 0.60
N GLU A 253 -16.54 5.47 0.02
CA GLU A 253 -16.55 4.17 -0.65
C GLU A 253 -15.64 4.15 -1.88
N GLN A 254 -15.73 5.18 -2.73
CA GLN A 254 -14.91 5.32 -3.95
C GLN A 254 -13.42 5.45 -3.61
N ARG A 255 -13.10 6.21 -2.55
CA ARG A 255 -11.73 6.31 -2.04
C ARG A 255 -11.19 4.96 -1.63
N MET A 256 -11.99 4.16 -0.90
CA MET A 256 -11.57 2.83 -0.48
C MET A 256 -11.36 1.91 -1.69
N GLU A 257 -12.19 2.00 -2.72
CA GLU A 257 -12.02 1.23 -3.97
C GLU A 257 -10.70 1.59 -4.68
N ILE A 258 -10.42 2.89 -4.85
CA ILE A 258 -9.15 3.37 -5.43
C ILE A 258 -7.96 2.91 -4.59
N GLN A 259 -8.03 3.06 -3.26
CA GLN A 259 -6.95 2.66 -2.36
C GLN A 259 -6.66 1.16 -2.46
N LYS A 260 -7.69 0.32 -2.46
CA LYS A 260 -7.53 -1.14 -2.61
C LYS A 260 -6.89 -1.50 -3.95
N HIS A 261 -7.32 -0.85 -5.04
CA HIS A 261 -6.74 -1.09 -6.36
C HIS A 261 -5.25 -0.73 -6.39
N VAL A 262 -4.90 0.49 -5.99
CA VAL A 262 -3.50 0.96 -5.95
C VAL A 262 -2.64 0.11 -5.02
N LEU A 263 -3.16 -0.30 -3.86
CA LEU A 263 -2.45 -1.21 -2.96
C LEU A 263 -2.16 -2.57 -3.60
N THR A 264 -3.09 -3.09 -4.39
CA THR A 264 -2.89 -4.35 -5.12
C THR A 264 -1.78 -4.21 -6.15
N GLU A 265 -1.86 -3.19 -7.02
CA GLU A 265 -0.86 -2.94 -8.06
C GLU A 265 0.53 -2.64 -7.46
N ALA A 266 0.58 -1.84 -6.39
CA ALA A 266 1.83 -1.51 -5.71
C ALA A 266 2.47 -2.74 -5.05
N TRP A 267 1.67 -3.58 -4.40
CA TRP A 267 2.15 -4.82 -3.81
C TRP A 267 2.68 -5.80 -4.86
N ASP A 268 1.96 -5.98 -5.96
CA ASP A 268 2.40 -6.86 -7.05
C ASP A 268 3.70 -6.36 -7.70
N SER A 269 3.80 -5.04 -7.91
CA SER A 269 5.03 -4.37 -8.38
C SER A 269 6.20 -4.59 -7.42
N PHE A 270 5.98 -4.42 -6.12
CA PHE A 270 6.99 -4.65 -5.08
C PHE A 270 7.47 -6.09 -5.05
N GLN A 271 6.56 -7.07 -5.15
CA GLN A 271 6.92 -8.49 -5.14
C GLN A 271 7.72 -8.87 -6.39
N ALA A 272 7.29 -8.41 -7.56
CA ALA A 272 8.02 -8.62 -8.81
C ALA A 272 9.42 -7.99 -8.74
N LYS A 273 9.52 -6.74 -8.26
CA LYS A 273 10.79 -6.03 -8.15
C LYS A 273 11.72 -6.64 -7.09
N SER A 274 11.19 -7.10 -5.97
CA SER A 274 11.94 -7.82 -4.94
C SER A 274 12.57 -9.10 -5.49
N ALA A 275 11.81 -9.88 -6.27
CA ALA A 275 12.32 -11.08 -6.92
C ALA A 275 13.41 -10.77 -7.96
N GLU A 276 13.20 -9.74 -8.79
CA GLU A 276 14.19 -9.27 -9.76
C GLU A 276 15.50 -8.83 -9.08
N LEU A 277 15.41 -8.02 -8.03
CA LEU A 277 16.57 -7.53 -7.28
C LEU A 277 17.32 -8.65 -6.57
N GLY A 278 16.60 -9.63 -5.99
CA GLY A 278 17.19 -10.85 -5.47
C GLY A 278 17.92 -11.65 -6.56
N GLY A 279 17.30 -11.79 -7.73
CA GLY A 279 17.91 -12.39 -8.91
C GLY A 279 19.21 -11.69 -9.32
N TYR A 280 19.18 -10.36 -9.40
CA TYR A 280 20.29 -9.54 -9.87
C TYR A 280 21.46 -9.51 -8.87
N TRP A 281 21.19 -9.20 -7.61
CA TRP A 281 22.24 -8.92 -6.62
C TRP A 281 22.72 -10.15 -5.85
N LEU A 282 21.92 -11.22 -5.75
CA LEU A 282 22.27 -12.40 -4.97
C LEU A 282 22.64 -13.61 -5.84
N THR A 283 21.88 -13.91 -6.90
CA THR A 283 22.02 -15.19 -7.62
C THR A 283 22.73 -15.09 -8.96
N ASN A 284 22.59 -13.99 -9.70
CA ASN A 284 23.19 -13.82 -11.02
C ASN A 284 24.72 -13.74 -10.95
N ALA A 285 25.42 -14.67 -11.58
CA ALA A 285 26.87 -14.78 -11.52
C ALA A 285 27.65 -13.54 -12.00
N ALA A 286 27.09 -12.75 -12.93
CA ALA A 286 27.75 -11.57 -13.48
C ALA A 286 27.61 -10.32 -12.61
N THR A 287 26.52 -10.24 -11.82
CA THR A 287 26.14 -9.04 -11.07
C THR A 287 26.08 -9.26 -9.56
N ARG A 288 26.22 -10.51 -9.10
CA ARG A 288 26.11 -10.85 -7.67
C ARG A 288 27.11 -10.07 -6.83
N GLU A 289 26.60 -9.44 -5.78
CA GLU A 289 27.38 -8.78 -4.74
C GLU A 289 26.70 -9.01 -3.38
N PRO A 290 26.88 -10.21 -2.77
CA PRO A 290 26.11 -10.63 -1.59
C PRO A 290 26.24 -9.67 -0.40
N ALA A 291 27.42 -9.05 -0.24
CA ALA A 291 27.66 -8.03 0.78
C ALA A 291 26.72 -6.83 0.64
N PHE A 292 26.62 -6.25 -0.57
CA PHE A 292 25.71 -5.16 -0.85
C PHE A 292 24.25 -5.60 -0.69
N TYR A 293 23.89 -6.78 -1.22
CA TYR A 293 22.55 -7.31 -1.10
C TYR A 293 22.12 -7.47 0.36
N ASN A 294 22.89 -8.22 1.16
CA ASN A 294 22.55 -8.52 2.55
C ASN A 294 22.46 -7.27 3.42
N ARG A 295 23.30 -6.26 3.15
CA ARG A 295 23.36 -5.03 3.95
C ARG A 295 22.29 -4.01 3.58
N TYR A 296 21.98 -3.89 2.29
CA TYR A 296 21.23 -2.74 1.78
C TYR A 296 19.94 -3.12 1.05
N VAL A 297 19.93 -4.22 0.32
CA VAL A 297 18.76 -4.63 -0.49
C VAL A 297 17.81 -5.50 0.34
N LEU A 298 18.34 -6.53 0.99
CA LEU A 298 17.55 -7.47 1.79
C LEU A 298 16.73 -6.76 2.88
N PRO A 299 17.28 -5.79 3.66
CA PRO A 299 16.48 -5.09 4.66
C PRO A 299 15.28 -4.34 4.07
N LEU A 300 15.44 -3.69 2.90
CA LEU A 300 14.33 -3.00 2.22
C LEU A 300 13.22 -3.98 1.81
N ILE A 301 13.61 -5.15 1.29
CA ILE A 301 12.64 -6.20 0.93
C ILE A 301 11.94 -6.74 2.19
N VAL A 302 12.67 -6.91 3.29
CA VAL A 302 12.10 -7.40 4.55
C VAL A 302 11.12 -6.40 5.15
N ASP A 303 11.50 -5.12 5.24
CA ASP A 303 10.64 -4.06 5.76
C ASP A 303 9.39 -3.89 4.88
N GLY A 304 9.56 -3.80 3.56
CA GLY A 304 8.44 -3.71 2.62
C GLY A 304 7.51 -4.92 2.69
N THR A 305 8.05 -6.14 2.87
CA THR A 305 7.23 -7.35 3.06
C THR A 305 6.45 -7.30 4.37
N ALA A 306 7.08 -6.85 5.46
CA ALA A 306 6.45 -6.71 6.76
C ALA A 306 5.31 -5.67 6.74
N ASN A 307 5.49 -4.58 6.00
CA ASN A 307 4.46 -3.57 5.78
C ASN A 307 3.25 -4.13 5.01
N GLY A 308 3.41 -5.23 4.27
CA GLY A 308 2.35 -5.93 3.53
C GLY A 308 1.55 -6.94 4.35
N ALA A 309 1.73 -6.99 5.69
CA ALA A 309 1.15 -8.01 6.55
C ALA A 309 -0.39 -8.13 6.49
N TRP A 310 -1.09 -7.09 6.02
CA TRP A 310 -2.55 -7.06 5.91
C TRP A 310 -3.09 -7.31 4.49
N MET A 311 -2.21 -7.47 3.49
CA MET A 311 -2.63 -7.66 2.09
C MET A 311 -3.52 -8.90 1.90
N ASN A 312 -3.30 -9.97 2.66
CA ASN A 312 -4.12 -11.19 2.60
C ASN A 312 -5.58 -11.00 3.06
N ARG A 313 -5.90 -9.88 3.71
CA ARG A 313 -7.23 -9.53 4.19
C ARG A 313 -7.69 -8.15 3.71
N LEU A 314 -7.09 -7.64 2.63
CA LEU A 314 -7.33 -6.31 2.05
C LEU A 314 -8.81 -5.98 1.93
N GLU A 315 -9.63 -6.93 1.46
CA GLU A 315 -11.06 -6.72 1.26
C GLU A 315 -11.85 -6.44 2.54
N SER A 316 -11.36 -6.94 3.68
CA SER A 316 -12.00 -6.81 4.99
C SER A 316 -11.55 -5.58 5.79
N LEU A 317 -10.55 -4.83 5.29
CA LEU A 317 -10.01 -3.68 6.01
C LEU A 317 -11.01 -2.53 6.06
N ASN A 318 -11.12 -1.90 7.22
CA ASN A 318 -11.85 -0.64 7.35
C ASN A 318 -11.01 0.55 6.85
N ALA A 319 -11.62 1.73 6.70
CA ALA A 319 -10.96 2.92 6.17
C ALA A 319 -9.67 3.31 6.92
N THR A 320 -9.63 3.23 8.25
CA THR A 320 -8.44 3.57 9.04
C THR A 320 -7.31 2.54 8.89
N GLU A 321 -7.65 1.25 8.76
CA GLU A 321 -6.67 0.21 8.45
C GLU A 321 -6.12 0.39 7.03
N LEU A 322 -6.98 0.74 6.08
CA LEU A 322 -6.62 0.98 4.69
C LEU A 322 -5.70 2.19 4.54
N ASP A 323 -5.99 3.32 5.20
CA ASP A 323 -5.13 4.51 5.20
C ASP A 323 -3.72 4.22 5.74
N LYS A 324 -3.62 3.40 6.79
CA LYS A 324 -2.32 2.98 7.33
C LYS A 324 -1.53 2.16 6.32
N LEU A 325 -2.19 1.19 5.68
CA LEU A 325 -1.56 0.36 4.67
C LEU A 325 -1.16 1.18 3.45
N TYR A 326 -2.02 2.11 3.03
CA TYR A 326 -1.80 3.03 1.92
C TYR A 326 -0.57 3.94 2.14
N GLY A 327 -0.22 4.24 3.39
CA GLY A 327 0.99 4.98 3.73
C GLY A 327 2.31 4.29 3.32
N HIS A 328 2.27 3.02 2.89
CA HIS A 328 3.43 2.27 2.42
C HIS A 328 3.53 2.16 0.89
N VAL A 329 2.59 2.72 0.12
CA VAL A 329 2.58 2.60 -1.35
C VAL A 329 3.86 3.15 -1.97
N ASP A 330 4.37 4.30 -1.51
CA ASP A 330 5.64 4.89 -1.96
C ASP A 330 6.82 3.92 -1.82
N GLU A 331 6.94 3.24 -0.68
CA GLU A 331 8.02 2.27 -0.43
C GLU A 331 7.96 1.09 -1.41
N TRP A 332 6.74 0.63 -1.72
CA TRP A 332 6.53 -0.49 -2.63
C TRP A 332 6.78 -0.13 -4.09
N MET A 333 6.25 0.99 -4.55
CA MET A 333 6.41 1.46 -5.92
C MET A 333 7.87 1.82 -6.24
N GLU A 334 8.61 2.31 -5.25
CA GLU A 334 9.90 2.96 -5.47
C GLU A 334 11.12 2.13 -5.02
N LEU A 335 10.92 0.85 -4.69
CA LEU A 335 11.97 -0.07 -4.23
C LEU A 335 13.22 -0.05 -5.12
N ARG A 336 13.06 0.05 -6.44
CA ARG A 336 14.19 0.15 -7.38
C ARG A 336 15.06 1.37 -7.07
N TYR A 337 14.45 2.54 -6.94
CA TYR A 337 15.18 3.77 -6.68
C TYR A 337 15.82 3.75 -5.30
N ASP A 338 15.18 3.13 -4.30
CA ASP A 338 15.80 2.96 -2.98
C ASP A 338 17.07 2.13 -3.07
N VAL A 339 17.05 1.04 -3.83
CA VAL A 339 18.25 0.23 -4.06
C VAL A 339 19.31 1.02 -4.84
N ASP A 340 18.95 1.78 -5.87
CA ASP A 340 19.88 2.61 -6.63
C ASP A 340 20.53 3.70 -5.76
N ASP A 341 19.75 4.31 -4.86
CA ASP A 341 20.25 5.28 -3.89
C ASP A 341 21.23 4.63 -2.91
N ARG A 342 20.89 3.45 -2.36
CA ARG A 342 21.82 2.68 -1.52
C ARG A 342 23.07 2.29 -2.30
N ARG A 343 22.94 1.90 -3.57
CA ARG A 343 24.06 1.50 -4.43
C ARG A 343 25.02 2.67 -4.65
N ARG A 344 24.48 3.83 -5.01
CA ARG A 344 25.26 5.07 -5.18
C ARG A 344 26.03 5.42 -3.90
N GLN A 345 25.37 5.36 -2.75
CA GLN A 345 26.02 5.64 -1.46
C GLN A 345 27.13 4.62 -1.15
N TYR A 346 26.84 3.33 -1.35
CA TYR A 346 27.77 2.24 -1.11
C TYR A 346 29.03 2.35 -1.97
N VAL A 347 28.90 2.54 -3.28
CA VAL A 347 30.04 2.71 -4.20
C VAL A 347 30.86 3.95 -3.83
N LYS A 348 30.20 5.06 -3.47
CA LYS A 348 30.89 6.26 -3.00
C LYS A 348 31.72 5.98 -1.73
N ARG A 349 31.17 5.24 -0.77
CA ARG A 349 31.89 4.86 0.46
C ARG A 349 33.05 3.93 0.18
N LEU A 350 32.90 2.96 -0.73
CA LEU A 350 34.02 2.12 -1.18
C LEU A 350 35.14 2.95 -1.79
N LEU A 351 34.82 3.87 -2.70
CA LEU A 351 35.80 4.73 -3.37
C LEU A 351 36.58 5.60 -2.37
N LEU A 352 35.92 6.05 -1.30
CA LEU A 352 36.50 6.88 -0.26
C LEU A 352 37.15 6.09 0.89
N GLY A 353 37.12 4.74 0.85
CA GLY A 353 37.61 3.89 1.93
C GLY A 353 36.80 4.03 3.24
N GLN A 354 35.53 4.42 3.13
CA GLN A 354 34.62 4.69 4.25
C GLN A 354 33.62 3.55 4.50
N GLU A 355 33.60 2.53 3.64
CA GLU A 355 32.72 1.38 3.84
C GLU A 355 33.36 0.43 4.86
N VAL A 356 32.70 0.28 6.01
CA VAL A 356 33.14 -0.62 7.08
C VAL A 356 32.24 -1.86 7.06
N MET A 357 32.82 -2.95 6.58
CA MET A 357 32.17 -4.26 6.52
C MET A 357 32.16 -4.92 7.90
N SER A 358 31.20 -5.82 8.11
CA SER A 358 31.18 -6.70 9.28
C SER A 358 32.49 -7.48 9.37
N ALA A 359 33.03 -7.63 10.59
CA ALA A 359 34.30 -8.35 10.82
C ALA A 359 34.22 -9.84 10.49
N GLY A 360 33.01 -10.38 10.33
CA GLY A 360 32.75 -11.74 9.90
C GLY A 360 31.24 -12.04 9.92
N ALA A 361 30.88 -13.25 9.50
CA ALA A 361 29.49 -13.73 9.58
C ALA A 361 28.95 -13.65 11.03
N PRO A 362 27.63 -13.64 11.22
CA PRO A 362 27.04 -13.51 12.55
C PRO A 362 27.47 -14.62 13.52
N GLY A 363 27.49 -14.32 14.82
CA GLY A 363 27.64 -15.35 15.86
C GLY A 363 26.51 -16.39 15.77
N LYS A 364 26.78 -17.62 16.21
CA LYS A 364 25.80 -18.72 16.12
C LYS A 364 24.56 -18.40 16.98
N PRO A 365 23.35 -18.27 16.39
CA PRO A 365 22.14 -18.09 17.16
C PRO A 365 21.73 -19.37 17.87
N VAL A 366 21.13 -19.23 19.05
CA VAL A 366 20.54 -20.32 19.84
C VAL A 366 19.04 -20.06 19.95
N LEU A 367 18.23 -21.09 19.63
CA LEU A 367 16.79 -21.04 19.79
C LEU A 367 16.35 -21.67 21.10
N SER A 368 15.33 -21.08 21.70
CA SER A 368 14.55 -21.65 22.81
C SER A 368 13.06 -21.39 22.56
N GLY A 369 12.19 -22.17 23.20
CA GLY A 369 10.75 -21.97 23.14
C GLY A 369 10.12 -22.14 24.52
N ASP A 370 8.97 -21.51 24.74
CA ASP A 370 8.25 -21.54 26.02
C ASP A 370 6.99 -22.42 26.01
N ASN A 371 6.77 -23.23 24.96
CA ASN A 371 5.62 -24.14 24.86
C ASN A 371 5.51 -25.04 26.10
N GLY A 372 4.37 -24.95 26.81
CA GLY A 372 4.11 -25.68 28.05
C GLY A 372 4.67 -25.01 29.31
N HIS A 373 5.50 -23.99 29.19
CA HIS A 373 5.95 -23.14 30.28
C HIS A 373 5.14 -21.84 30.39
N ASP A 374 4.55 -21.42 29.29
CA ASP A 374 3.71 -20.22 29.17
C ASP A 374 2.32 -20.40 29.81
N THR A 375 1.61 -21.47 29.45
CA THR A 375 0.26 -21.78 29.93
C THR A 375 0.18 -23.05 30.77
N GLY A 376 1.26 -23.84 30.81
CA GLY A 376 1.23 -25.20 31.37
C GLY A 376 0.66 -26.25 30.41
N LEU A 377 0.32 -25.86 29.17
CA LEU A 377 -0.21 -26.74 28.12
C LEU A 377 0.68 -26.70 26.89
N LEU A 378 0.85 -27.86 26.23
CA LEU A 378 1.49 -27.96 24.92
C LEU A 378 0.44 -27.72 23.83
N ASP A 379 -0.19 -26.54 23.83
CA ASP A 379 -1.42 -26.24 23.08
C ASP A 379 -1.19 -25.72 21.65
N GLY A 380 0.05 -25.41 21.29
CA GLY A 380 0.39 -24.90 19.95
C GLY A 380 0.30 -23.38 19.83
N ASN A 381 0.22 -22.67 20.96
CA ASN A 381 0.51 -21.26 21.09
C ASN A 381 1.74 -21.12 21.98
N PHE A 382 2.82 -20.53 21.46
CA PHE A 382 4.07 -20.38 22.19
C PHE A 382 4.96 -19.35 21.49
N ASN A 383 5.99 -18.90 22.17
CA ASN A 383 7.04 -18.04 21.61
C ASN A 383 8.29 -18.86 21.31
N ILE A 384 8.92 -18.55 20.18
CA ILE A 384 10.29 -18.95 19.88
C ILE A 384 11.18 -17.74 20.07
N ARG A 385 12.16 -17.88 20.96
CA ARG A 385 13.17 -16.87 21.23
C ARG A 385 14.49 -17.26 20.57
N MET A 386 15.07 -16.33 19.83
CA MET A 386 16.44 -16.40 19.36
C MET A 386 17.32 -15.51 20.22
N ASP A 387 18.41 -16.08 20.76
CA ASP A 387 19.48 -15.34 21.41
C ASP A 387 20.81 -15.63 20.70
N MET A 388 21.61 -14.59 20.48
CA MET A 388 23.01 -14.69 20.08
C MET A 388 23.84 -13.99 21.16
N TRP A 389 24.56 -14.77 21.96
CA TRP A 389 25.16 -14.29 23.20
C TRP A 389 26.39 -13.39 23.03
N TRP A 390 27.15 -13.56 21.94
CA TRP A 390 28.35 -12.76 21.62
C TRP A 390 28.76 -12.99 20.16
N GLY A 391 29.52 -12.05 19.59
CA GLY A 391 30.09 -12.14 18.23
C GLY A 391 29.55 -11.05 17.30
N ASN A 392 29.75 -11.19 15.99
CA ASN A 392 29.15 -10.24 15.03
C ASN A 392 27.63 -10.43 15.00
N ASN A 393 26.88 -9.34 15.01
CA ASN A 393 25.43 -9.37 14.91
C ASN A 393 24.98 -9.60 13.47
N GLY A 394 23.71 -10.00 13.35
CA GLY A 394 23.01 -10.08 12.07
C GLY A 394 22.17 -8.83 11.91
N THR A 395 22.06 -8.33 10.69
CA THR A 395 21.13 -7.24 10.34
C THR A 395 19.78 -7.76 9.87
N VAL A 396 19.68 -9.05 9.53
CA VAL A 396 18.42 -9.72 9.19
C VAL A 396 18.33 -11.06 9.91
N TYR A 397 17.17 -11.32 10.51
CA TYR A 397 16.76 -12.59 11.12
C TYR A 397 15.73 -13.28 10.25
N LYS A 398 15.87 -14.60 10.09
CA LYS A 398 14.89 -15.46 9.43
C LYS A 398 14.59 -16.67 10.32
N LEU A 399 13.32 -16.98 10.53
CA LEU A 399 12.87 -18.18 11.24
C LEU A 399 12.18 -19.14 10.28
N TYR A 400 12.59 -20.39 10.32
CA TYR A 400 12.02 -21.46 9.52
C TYR A 400 11.31 -22.46 10.42
N GLU A 401 10.13 -22.91 10.01
CA GLU A 401 9.39 -24.04 10.56
C GLU A 401 9.27 -25.12 9.48
N ASN A 402 9.75 -26.32 9.75
CA ASN A 402 9.72 -27.44 8.79
C ASN A 402 10.23 -27.02 7.39
N ASP A 403 11.34 -26.27 7.38
CA ASP A 403 12.00 -25.70 6.19
C ASP A 403 11.19 -24.60 5.45
N ALA A 404 10.00 -24.23 5.93
CA ALA A 404 9.25 -23.07 5.45
C ALA A 404 9.59 -21.81 6.25
N LEU A 405 9.86 -20.69 5.58
CA LEU A 405 10.11 -19.39 6.21
C LEU A 405 8.81 -18.86 6.84
N ILE A 406 8.81 -18.61 8.16
CA ILE A 406 7.62 -18.16 8.90
C ILE A 406 7.76 -16.78 9.53
N ASP A 407 8.99 -16.25 9.68
CA ASP A 407 9.23 -14.89 10.15
C ASP A 407 10.53 -14.36 9.56
N THR A 408 10.56 -13.07 9.24
CA THR A 408 11.77 -12.37 8.80
C THR A 408 11.75 -10.94 9.31
N ARG A 409 12.86 -10.48 9.90
CA ARG A 409 12.94 -9.15 10.53
C ARG A 409 14.29 -8.50 10.32
N VAL A 410 14.30 -7.18 10.16
CA VAL A 410 15.50 -6.37 10.27
C VAL A 410 15.87 -6.23 11.75
N LEU A 411 17.16 -6.39 12.06
CA LEU A 411 17.72 -6.23 13.39
C LEU A 411 18.81 -5.15 13.38
N ALA A 412 18.95 -4.45 14.51
CA ALA A 412 20.03 -3.49 14.70
C ALA A 412 21.34 -4.21 15.04
N ASP A 413 22.43 -3.78 14.41
CA ASP A 413 23.78 -4.27 14.69
C ASP A 413 24.38 -3.54 15.91
N HIS A 414 24.60 -4.30 16.99
CA HIS A 414 25.23 -3.85 18.23
C HIS A 414 26.52 -4.63 18.52
N SER A 415 27.20 -5.12 17.48
CA SER A 415 28.38 -5.97 17.60
C SER A 415 29.44 -5.37 18.55
N PRO A 416 30.09 -6.18 19.42
CA PRO A 416 29.94 -7.63 19.55
C PRO A 416 28.91 -8.06 20.62
N ASN A 417 28.04 -7.14 21.07
CA ASN A 417 27.10 -7.40 22.16
C ASN A 417 26.06 -8.46 21.77
N ALA A 418 25.41 -9.02 22.79
CA ALA A 418 24.33 -9.96 22.58
C ALA A 418 23.16 -9.31 21.82
N GLN A 419 22.48 -10.11 21.00
CA GLN A 419 21.26 -9.72 20.29
C GLN A 419 20.18 -10.79 20.49
N SER A 420 18.92 -10.39 20.46
CA SER A 420 17.81 -11.33 20.63
C SER A 420 16.54 -10.88 19.91
N THR A 421 15.67 -11.81 19.57
CA THR A 421 14.33 -11.53 19.03
C THR A 421 13.36 -12.66 19.40
N VAL A 422 12.06 -12.39 19.33
CA VAL A 422 10.99 -13.34 19.69
C VAL A 422 9.93 -13.38 18.60
N THR A 423 9.59 -14.59 18.15
CA THR A 423 8.50 -14.84 17.21
C THR A 423 7.38 -15.58 17.94
N ALA A 424 6.17 -15.01 17.92
CA ALA A 424 4.97 -15.69 18.40
C ALA A 424 4.51 -16.72 17.37
N VAL A 425 4.27 -17.95 17.81
CA VAL A 425 3.71 -19.04 17.04
C VAL A 425 2.34 -19.36 17.61
N THR A 426 1.31 -19.35 16.78
CA THR A 426 -0.07 -19.56 17.21
C THR A 426 -0.76 -20.63 16.37
N TYR A 427 -1.79 -21.23 16.95
CA TYR A 427 -2.73 -22.12 16.28
C TYR A 427 -2.11 -23.36 15.65
N LYS A 428 -1.04 -23.90 16.24
CA LYS A 428 -0.44 -25.15 15.76
C LYS A 428 -1.28 -26.36 16.20
N PRO A 429 -1.71 -27.23 15.26
CA PRO A 429 -2.32 -28.51 15.63
C PRO A 429 -1.35 -29.41 16.39
N ASN A 430 -1.86 -30.54 16.89
CA ASN A 430 -1.01 -31.56 17.49
C ASN A 430 0.01 -32.10 16.47
N GLY A 431 1.28 -32.12 16.84
CA GLY A 431 2.36 -32.48 15.93
C GLY A 431 3.74 -32.21 16.50
N VAL A 432 4.74 -32.52 15.66
CA VAL A 432 6.16 -32.25 15.94
C VAL A 432 6.63 -31.20 14.95
N TYR A 433 7.14 -30.09 15.45
CA TYR A 433 7.57 -28.94 14.66
C TYR A 433 9.06 -28.70 14.84
N ARG A 434 9.79 -28.54 13.73
CA ARG A 434 11.23 -28.31 13.72
C ARG A 434 11.52 -26.88 13.31
N TYR A 435 12.24 -26.15 14.16
CA TYR A 435 12.59 -24.76 13.95
C TYR A 435 14.08 -24.57 13.83
N TYR A 436 14.50 -23.67 12.95
CA TYR A 436 15.86 -23.13 12.95
C TYR A 436 15.84 -21.68 12.50
N ALA A 437 16.83 -20.92 12.94
CA ALA A 437 16.98 -19.53 12.54
C ALA A 437 18.26 -19.31 11.76
N GLU A 438 18.22 -18.31 10.88
CA GLU A 438 19.39 -17.76 10.21
C GLU A 438 19.54 -16.28 10.59
N LEU A 439 20.78 -15.90 10.90
CA LEU A 439 21.20 -14.52 11.01
C LEU A 439 22.05 -14.18 9.79
N VAL A 440 21.77 -13.05 9.16
CA VAL A 440 22.46 -12.57 7.96
C VAL A 440 23.07 -11.20 8.24
N ASN A 441 24.31 -10.99 7.83
CA ASN A 441 24.93 -9.67 7.67
C ASN A 441 25.68 -9.60 6.33
N ASP A 442 26.41 -8.52 6.10
CA ASP A 442 27.17 -8.30 4.87
C ASP A 442 28.36 -9.25 4.67
N ALA A 443 28.82 -9.90 5.74
CA ALA A 443 29.90 -10.89 5.67
C ALA A 443 29.39 -12.34 5.50
N GLY A 444 28.10 -12.61 5.72
CA GLY A 444 27.49 -13.90 5.43
C GLY A 444 26.30 -14.26 6.31
N THR A 445 25.99 -15.56 6.34
CA THR A 445 24.85 -16.14 7.07
C THR A 445 25.33 -17.18 8.06
N THR A 446 24.76 -17.18 9.26
CA THR A 446 24.98 -18.22 10.27
C THR A 446 23.65 -18.81 10.72
N ARG A 447 23.58 -20.14 10.81
CA ARG A 447 22.37 -20.91 11.17
C ARG A 447 22.44 -21.45 12.60
N SER A 448 21.30 -21.50 13.29
CA SER A 448 21.17 -22.17 14.59
C SER A 448 21.18 -23.69 14.47
N ASP A 449 21.28 -24.38 15.61
CA ASP A 449 20.82 -25.77 15.69
C ASP A 449 19.28 -25.85 15.58
N VAL A 450 18.76 -27.04 15.31
CA VAL A 450 17.30 -27.26 15.21
C VAL A 450 16.69 -27.36 16.61
N LEU A 451 15.69 -26.54 16.89
CA LEU A 451 14.80 -26.66 18.03
C LEU A 451 13.59 -27.52 17.64
N THR A 452 13.27 -28.56 18.39
CA THR A 452 12.06 -29.38 18.17
C THR A 452 11.04 -29.06 19.24
N VAL A 453 9.81 -28.73 18.82
CA VAL A 453 8.68 -28.45 19.70
C VAL A 453 7.58 -29.48 19.44
N ASN A 454 7.07 -30.10 20.51
CA ASN A 454 5.96 -31.04 20.44
C ASN A 454 4.69 -30.36 20.94
N VAL A 455 3.66 -30.35 20.11
CA VAL A 455 2.31 -29.89 20.45
C VAL A 455 1.43 -31.12 20.60
N THR A 456 0.79 -31.28 21.75
CA THR A 456 0.00 -32.48 22.06
C THR A 456 -1.37 -32.17 22.68
N GLN A 457 -1.64 -30.91 23.02
CA GLN A 457 -2.82 -30.49 23.75
C GLN A 457 -3.62 -29.41 23.02
N ALA A 458 -3.52 -29.28 21.69
CA ALA A 458 -4.17 -28.19 20.94
C ALA A 458 -5.70 -28.26 20.91
N ALA A 459 -6.28 -29.47 21.01
CA ALA A 459 -7.74 -29.65 21.02
C ALA A 459 -8.36 -29.15 22.34
N PRO A 460 -9.63 -28.72 22.35
CA PRO A 460 -10.26 -28.19 23.55
C PRO A 460 -10.24 -29.15 24.74
N GLY A 461 -10.19 -28.60 25.96
CA GLY A 461 -10.44 -29.35 27.18
C GLY A 461 -11.82 -29.98 27.18
N LYS A 462 -11.96 -31.18 27.76
CA LYS A 462 -13.22 -31.93 27.71
C LYS A 462 -14.35 -31.17 28.42
N PRO A 463 -15.46 -30.81 27.72
CA PRO A 463 -16.58 -30.17 28.37
C PRO A 463 -17.41 -31.16 29.20
N VAL A 464 -18.03 -30.66 30.26
CA VAL A 464 -18.93 -31.39 31.15
C VAL A 464 -20.29 -30.70 31.16
N LEU A 465 -21.35 -31.46 30.91
CA LEU A 465 -22.72 -30.97 30.95
C LEU A 465 -23.38 -31.19 32.31
N SER A 466 -24.29 -30.29 32.67
CA SER A 466 -25.19 -30.38 33.81
C SER A 466 -26.53 -29.71 33.49
N HIS A 467 -27.57 -30.02 34.26
CA HIS A 467 -28.90 -29.42 34.10
C HIS A 467 -29.55 -29.10 35.45
N ASN A 468 -30.52 -28.19 35.45
CA ASN A 468 -31.31 -27.83 36.64
C ASN A 468 -32.78 -28.28 36.60
N ASN A 469 -33.16 -29.15 35.66
CA ASN A 469 -34.50 -29.76 35.56
C ASN A 469 -34.85 -30.67 36.76
N TRP A 470 -34.98 -30.11 37.97
CA TRP A 470 -35.25 -30.85 39.20
C TRP A 470 -36.76 -30.98 39.48
N ASP A 471 -37.57 -30.11 38.92
CA ASP A 471 -39.04 -30.10 38.98
C ASP A 471 -39.69 -30.89 37.83
N GLY A 472 -38.98 -31.05 36.72
CA GLY A 472 -39.37 -31.92 35.61
C GLY A 472 -40.45 -31.33 34.71
N ASP A 473 -40.57 -30.00 34.66
CA ASP A 473 -41.61 -29.22 33.95
C ASP A 473 -41.26 -28.90 32.49
N GLY A 474 -40.09 -29.34 32.02
CA GLY A 474 -39.64 -29.13 30.64
C GLY A 474 -39.06 -27.75 30.37
N SER A 475 -38.86 -26.91 31.40
CA SER A 475 -38.18 -25.61 31.31
C SER A 475 -36.94 -25.58 32.19
N PHE A 476 -35.77 -25.75 31.57
CA PHE A 476 -34.50 -25.91 32.29
C PHE A 476 -33.32 -25.32 31.52
N ALA A 477 -32.19 -25.15 32.19
CA ALA A 477 -30.93 -24.77 31.59
C ALA A 477 -30.02 -25.99 31.46
N ILE A 478 -29.41 -26.14 30.28
CA ILE A 478 -28.25 -27.00 30.08
C ILE A 478 -27.02 -26.11 30.23
N THR A 479 -26.18 -26.42 31.22
CA THR A 479 -24.93 -25.71 31.48
C THR A 479 -23.75 -26.59 31.08
N MET A 480 -22.91 -26.07 30.20
CA MET A 480 -21.61 -26.63 29.85
C MET A 480 -20.53 -25.92 30.66
N ASN A 481 -19.71 -26.69 31.38
CA ASN A 481 -18.48 -26.20 32.00
C ASN A 481 -17.28 -26.98 31.45
N MET A 482 -16.19 -26.28 31.17
CA MET A 482 -14.85 -26.83 31.00
C MET A 482 -13.98 -26.23 32.10
N TRP A 483 -13.47 -27.08 33.00
CA TRP A 483 -12.86 -26.60 34.25
C TRP A 483 -11.40 -26.16 34.11
N TRP A 484 -10.68 -26.73 33.15
CA TRP A 484 -9.29 -26.39 32.83
C TRP A 484 -8.88 -27.04 31.50
N GLY A 485 -8.03 -26.38 30.72
CA GLY A 485 -7.49 -26.88 29.44
C GLY A 485 -7.57 -25.84 28.32
N VAL A 486 -7.39 -26.27 27.07
CA VAL A 486 -7.51 -25.37 25.91
C VAL A 486 -8.96 -24.99 25.68
N ASN A 487 -9.26 -23.71 25.55
CA ASN A 487 -10.62 -23.23 25.35
C ASN A 487 -11.14 -23.48 23.92
N GLY A 488 -12.46 -23.66 23.81
CA GLY A 488 -13.16 -23.60 22.53
C GLY A 488 -13.38 -22.14 22.10
N ALA A 489 -13.41 -21.88 20.79
CA ALA A 489 -13.90 -20.65 20.21
C ALA A 489 -15.41 -20.70 19.94
N GLU A 490 -16.00 -21.90 19.90
CA GLU A 490 -17.43 -22.12 19.66
C GLU A 490 -17.95 -23.26 20.53
N TYR A 491 -19.17 -23.09 21.03
CA TYR A 491 -19.98 -24.10 21.71
C TYR A 491 -21.12 -24.55 20.81
N ARG A 492 -21.34 -25.85 20.75
CA ARG A 492 -22.48 -26.47 20.04
C ARG A 492 -23.22 -27.41 20.98
N LEU A 493 -24.54 -27.27 21.09
CA LEU A 493 -25.38 -28.19 21.87
C LEU A 493 -26.25 -29.04 20.94
N TYR A 494 -26.22 -30.35 21.14
CA TYR A 494 -27.05 -31.30 20.41
C TYR A 494 -28.07 -31.94 21.35
N GLU A 495 -29.32 -32.02 20.90
CA GLU A 495 -30.40 -32.79 21.51
C GLU A 495 -30.76 -33.96 20.60
N ASN A 496 -30.70 -35.20 21.12
CA ASN A 496 -31.00 -36.42 20.36
C ASN A 496 -30.25 -36.50 19.00
N GLY A 497 -29.03 -35.95 18.97
CA GLY A 497 -28.18 -35.89 17.77
C GLY A 497 -28.44 -34.70 16.85
N VAL A 498 -29.40 -33.83 17.15
CA VAL A 498 -29.73 -32.63 16.37
C VAL A 498 -29.13 -31.39 17.02
N LEU A 499 -28.40 -30.56 16.26
CA LEU A 499 -27.85 -29.29 16.74
C LEU A 499 -29.00 -28.32 17.07
N ILE A 500 -29.07 -27.84 18.32
CA ILE A 500 -30.13 -26.95 18.80
C ILE A 500 -29.62 -25.58 19.25
N ASP A 501 -28.33 -25.43 19.49
CA ASP A 501 -27.73 -24.15 19.89
C ASP A 501 -26.27 -24.06 19.46
N THR A 502 -25.84 -22.86 19.06
CA THR A 502 -24.45 -22.53 18.73
C THR A 502 -24.12 -21.16 19.32
N GLN A 503 -23.02 -21.07 20.08
CA GLN A 503 -22.56 -19.82 20.69
C GLN A 503 -21.08 -19.60 20.42
N ALA A 504 -20.70 -18.39 19.99
CA ALA A 504 -19.30 -17.98 19.93
C ALA A 504 -18.79 -17.72 21.36
N LEU A 505 -17.57 -18.18 21.65
CA LEU A 505 -16.95 -18.07 22.97
C LEU A 505 -15.61 -17.32 22.90
N THR A 506 -15.33 -16.50 23.90
CA THR A 506 -14.00 -15.91 24.11
C THR A 506 -13.07 -16.95 24.72
N GLN A 507 -11.87 -17.10 24.15
CA GLN A 507 -10.84 -17.99 24.67
C GLN A 507 -9.98 -17.29 25.73
N ALA A 508 -9.74 -18.00 26.82
CA ALA A 508 -8.92 -17.60 27.96
C ALA A 508 -8.06 -18.79 28.46
N THR A 509 -7.56 -19.62 27.55
CA THR A 509 -6.70 -20.78 27.86
C THR A 509 -5.59 -20.40 28.86
N PRO A 510 -5.36 -21.19 29.93
CA PRO A 510 -5.96 -22.50 30.25
C PRO A 510 -7.17 -22.42 31.21
N GLN A 511 -7.76 -21.23 31.40
CA GLN A 511 -8.80 -20.99 32.40
C GLN A 511 -10.09 -21.75 32.08
N ALA A 512 -10.95 -21.88 33.11
CA ALA A 512 -12.27 -22.47 32.96
C ALA A 512 -13.13 -21.66 31.97
N GLN A 513 -14.04 -22.35 31.28
CA GLN A 513 -14.95 -21.79 30.27
C GLN A 513 -16.35 -22.37 30.47
N SER A 514 -17.41 -21.58 30.26
CA SER A 514 -18.79 -22.00 30.45
C SER A 514 -19.73 -21.44 29.39
N ALA A 515 -20.81 -22.17 29.10
CA ALA A 515 -21.92 -21.75 28.25
C ALA A 515 -23.25 -22.29 28.79
N VAL A 516 -24.35 -21.59 28.55
CA VAL A 516 -25.69 -21.98 29.02
C VAL A 516 -26.68 -21.89 27.87
N THR A 517 -27.44 -22.96 27.65
CA THR A 517 -28.61 -22.98 26.76
C THR A 517 -29.86 -23.12 27.60
N THR A 518 -30.82 -22.21 27.39
CA THR A 518 -32.13 -22.30 28.03
C THR A 518 -33.06 -23.13 27.15
N ILE A 519 -33.66 -24.16 27.73
CA ILE A 519 -34.65 -25.04 27.14
C ILE A 519 -36.01 -24.69 27.75
N VAL A 520 -37.04 -24.56 26.91
CA VAL A 520 -38.39 -24.18 27.36
C VAL A 520 -39.43 -25.13 26.80
N GLN A 521 -40.47 -25.38 27.60
CA GLN A 521 -41.69 -26.09 27.19
C GLN A 521 -41.43 -27.43 26.48
N LYS A 522 -40.45 -28.21 26.95
CA LYS A 522 -40.24 -29.57 26.40
C LYS A 522 -41.39 -30.48 26.82
N PRO A 523 -41.98 -31.26 25.90
CA PRO A 523 -42.97 -32.27 26.25
C PRO A 523 -42.43 -33.32 27.22
N VAL A 524 -43.34 -34.02 27.90
CA VAL A 524 -43.00 -35.20 28.71
C VAL A 524 -42.27 -36.22 27.83
N GLY A 525 -41.08 -36.63 28.27
CA GLY A 525 -40.19 -37.46 27.47
C GLY A 525 -38.78 -37.51 28.05
N THR A 526 -37.93 -38.31 27.42
CA THR A 526 -36.52 -38.47 27.76
C THR A 526 -35.68 -37.90 26.63
N TYR A 527 -34.80 -36.95 26.95
CA TYR A 527 -33.97 -36.23 25.98
C TYR A 527 -32.49 -36.44 26.31
N GLU A 528 -31.69 -36.69 25.27
CA GLU A 528 -30.25 -36.85 25.38
C GLU A 528 -29.53 -35.59 24.90
N TYR A 529 -28.60 -35.07 25.71
CA TYR A 529 -27.81 -33.89 25.37
C TYR A 529 -26.32 -34.20 25.32
N ILE A 530 -25.65 -33.66 24.31
CA ILE A 530 -24.19 -33.66 24.12
C ILE A 530 -23.76 -32.25 23.73
N ALA A 531 -22.68 -31.75 24.32
CA ALA A 531 -22.06 -30.51 23.91
C ALA A 531 -20.72 -30.76 23.22
N GLU A 532 -20.37 -29.90 22.28
CA GLU A 532 -19.04 -29.83 21.70
C GLU A 532 -18.42 -28.46 21.96
N LEU A 533 -17.14 -28.46 22.35
CA LEU A 533 -16.28 -27.29 22.24
C LEU A 533 -15.43 -27.44 20.98
N VAL A 534 -15.38 -26.39 20.16
CA VAL A 534 -14.67 -26.36 18.88
C VAL A 534 -13.63 -25.24 18.87
N ASN A 535 -12.42 -25.52 18.41
CA ASN A 535 -11.38 -24.51 18.14
C ASN A 535 -10.65 -24.83 16.81
N TYR A 536 -9.55 -24.13 16.54
CA TYR A 536 -8.71 -24.32 15.33
C TYR A 536 -8.14 -25.75 15.17
N ALA A 537 -7.99 -26.50 16.26
CA ALA A 537 -7.40 -27.83 16.28
C ALA A 537 -8.44 -28.97 16.23
N GLY A 538 -9.74 -28.65 16.29
CA GLY A 538 -10.83 -29.60 16.17
C GLY A 538 -11.93 -29.41 17.22
N ALA A 539 -12.70 -30.48 17.45
CA ALA A 539 -13.82 -30.50 18.37
C ALA A 539 -13.65 -31.59 19.43
N VAL A 540 -14.09 -31.30 20.66
CA VAL A 540 -14.16 -32.28 21.75
C VAL A 540 -15.56 -32.30 22.35
N SER A 541 -16.16 -33.48 22.36
CA SER A 541 -17.52 -33.70 22.86
C SER A 541 -17.54 -34.03 24.36
N SER A 542 -18.61 -33.60 25.04
CA SER A 542 -18.90 -33.96 26.42
C SER A 542 -19.31 -35.44 26.51
N THR A 543 -19.32 -35.97 27.74
CA THR A 543 -20.16 -37.15 28.00
C THR A 543 -21.63 -36.76 27.80
N LYS A 544 -22.44 -37.68 27.27
CA LYS A 544 -23.89 -37.51 27.12
C LYS A 544 -24.57 -37.44 28.49
N ILE A 545 -25.54 -36.53 28.63
CA ILE A 545 -26.46 -36.51 29.78
C ILE A 545 -27.89 -36.77 29.30
N THR A 546 -28.72 -37.31 30.19
CA THR A 546 -30.12 -37.59 29.91
C THR A 546 -30.99 -36.77 30.84
N VAL A 547 -31.97 -36.06 30.30
CA VAL A 547 -32.95 -35.27 31.07
C VAL A 547 -34.33 -35.87 30.84
N ALA A 548 -35.00 -36.23 31.93
CA ALA A 548 -36.38 -36.70 31.91
C ALA A 548 -37.33 -35.55 32.27
N VAL A 549 -38.26 -35.26 31.37
CA VAL A 549 -39.39 -34.36 31.63
C VAL A 549 -40.57 -35.23 32.02
N THR A 550 -41.12 -34.98 33.21
CA THR A 550 -42.15 -35.85 33.82
C THR A 550 -43.48 -35.14 34.00
N ARG A 551 -43.52 -33.82 33.80
CA ARG A 551 -44.71 -32.98 33.89
C ARG A 551 -44.73 -32.02 32.70
N PRO A 552 -45.93 -31.73 32.15
CA PRO A 552 -46.10 -30.76 31.08
C PRO A 552 -45.94 -29.31 31.56
#